data_AF-A0A9D9SRC1-F1
#
_entry.id   AF-A0A9D9SRC1-F1
#
_cell.length_a   1.000
_cell.length_b   1.000
_cell.length_c   1.000
_cell.angle_alpha   90.00
_cell.angle_beta   90.00
_cell.angle_gamma   90.00
#
_symmetry.space_group_name_H-M   'P 1'
#
loop_
_entity.id
_entity.type
_entity.pdbx_description
1 polymer ?
#
loop_
_entity_poly.entity_id
_entity_poly.type
_entity_poly.pdbx_seq_one_letter_code
_entity_poly.pdbx_strand_id
1 'polypeptide(L)'
;QARRMELSAGASNVIAQHHELIDGSGFPLKLSMDRTTVMSRIVAIVNRYDNLCNPANPAKAITPHEAVALMFAQGRSKYDPDILSGFIKMMGVYPAGSVVQLTDDRYALVVGSNFSRPLKPRVLVHDAKVPREEALILDLESAPELGIRRSLKPMALPERTLNYLSPRPRVSYFFEPTHEMEAAA
;
A
#
# COMPACT_ATOMS: atom_id res chain seq x y z
N GLN A 1 26.07 12.53 5.24
CA GLN A 1 25.85 11.64 6.40
C GLN A 1 26.24 10.19 6.09
N ALA A 2 25.76 9.57 5.00
CA ALA A 2 26.13 8.19 4.62
C ALA A 2 27.64 7.86 4.66
N ARG A 3 28.50 8.76 4.14
CA ARG A 3 29.96 8.59 4.21
C ARG A 3 30.52 8.59 5.63
N ARG A 4 29.94 9.37 6.54
CA ARG A 4 30.32 9.38 7.97
C ARG A 4 29.86 8.13 8.70
N MET A 5 28.84 7.47 8.17
CA MET A 5 28.28 6.21 8.70
C MET A 5 28.91 4.98 8.04
N GLU A 6 29.90 5.17 7.17
CA GLU A 6 30.62 4.08 6.46
C GLU A 6 29.69 3.09 5.73
N LEU A 7 28.56 3.60 5.21
CA LEU A 7 27.61 2.78 4.47
C LEU A 7 28.22 2.29 3.14
N SER A 8 27.79 1.10 2.71
CA SER A 8 28.21 0.54 1.42
C SER A 8 27.93 1.51 0.26
N ALA A 9 28.69 1.35 -0.83
CA ALA A 9 28.48 2.17 -2.03
C ALA A 9 27.05 2.07 -2.57
N GLY A 10 26.45 0.86 -2.52
CA GLY A 10 25.05 0.64 -2.91
C GLY A 10 24.07 1.44 -2.05
N ALA A 11 24.17 1.37 -0.73
CA ALA A 11 23.31 2.12 0.19
C ALA A 11 23.51 3.65 0.03
N SER A 12 24.75 4.09 -0.15
CA SER A 12 25.08 5.49 -0.41
C SER A 12 24.43 6.01 -1.69
N ASN A 13 24.41 5.20 -2.77
CA ASN A 13 23.75 5.56 -4.03
C ASN A 13 22.23 5.67 -3.86
N VAL A 14 21.60 4.73 -3.16
CA VAL A 14 20.15 4.79 -2.87
C VAL A 14 19.80 6.07 -2.14
N ILE A 15 20.53 6.41 -1.07
CA ILE A 15 20.29 7.65 -0.32
C ILE A 15 20.43 8.87 -1.23
N ALA A 16 21.45 8.89 -2.10
CA ALA A 16 21.71 10.02 -2.99
C ALA A 16 20.68 10.17 -4.13
N GLN A 17 20.07 9.06 -4.59
CA GLN A 17 19.31 9.03 -5.84
C GLN A 17 17.81 8.72 -5.67
N HIS A 18 17.30 8.37 -4.49
CA HIS A 18 15.89 7.98 -4.32
C HIS A 18 14.85 9.10 -4.56
N HIS A 19 15.30 10.34 -4.75
CA HIS A 19 14.46 11.47 -5.19
C HIS A 19 14.60 11.81 -6.68
N GLU A 20 15.45 11.07 -7.41
CA GLU A 20 15.55 11.17 -8.86
C GLU A 20 14.33 10.51 -9.52
N LEU A 21 13.94 11.02 -10.69
CA LEU A 21 12.83 10.53 -11.49
C LEU A 21 13.34 10.22 -12.90
N ILE A 22 12.75 9.21 -13.56
CA ILE A 22 13.32 8.69 -14.82
C ILE A 22 13.30 9.69 -15.97
N ASP A 23 12.41 10.69 -15.91
CA ASP A 23 12.29 11.80 -16.86
C ASP A 23 13.28 12.95 -16.57
N GLY A 24 14.14 12.82 -15.55
CA GLY A 24 15.08 13.85 -15.13
C GLY A 24 14.45 15.03 -14.39
N SER A 25 13.15 14.97 -14.06
CA SER A 25 12.48 16.03 -13.28
C SER A 25 12.74 15.94 -11.78
N GLY A 26 13.40 14.88 -11.33
CA GLY A 26 13.77 14.65 -9.93
C GLY A 26 14.93 15.53 -9.45
N PHE A 27 15.47 15.20 -8.27
CA PHE A 27 16.56 15.93 -7.64
C PHE A 27 17.44 14.97 -6.82
N PRO A 28 18.69 15.34 -6.50
CA PRO A 28 19.35 16.63 -6.73
C PRO A 28 20.07 16.80 -8.08
N LEU A 29 20.46 15.72 -8.74
CA LEU A 29 21.31 15.72 -9.93
C LEU A 29 20.52 15.65 -11.25
N LYS A 30 19.20 15.43 -11.19
CA LYS A 30 18.32 15.33 -12.38
C LYS A 30 18.74 14.19 -13.30
N LEU A 31 18.94 13.02 -12.70
CA LEU A 31 19.42 11.83 -13.40
C LEU A 31 18.28 11.19 -14.19
N SER A 32 18.61 10.72 -15.38
CA SER A 32 17.75 9.89 -16.22
C SER A 32 17.82 8.42 -15.78
N MET A 33 16.89 7.58 -16.28
CA MET A 33 16.81 6.16 -15.90
C MET A 33 18.15 5.42 -15.95
N ASP A 34 18.92 5.59 -17.03
CA ASP A 34 20.22 4.94 -17.29
C ASP A 34 21.31 5.33 -16.28
N ARG A 35 21.16 6.49 -15.62
CA ARG A 35 22.12 7.01 -14.63
C ARG A 35 21.67 6.79 -13.19
N THR A 36 20.50 6.19 -12.98
CA THR A 36 20.01 5.82 -11.65
C THR A 36 20.19 4.32 -11.41
N THR A 37 20.50 3.92 -10.18
CA THR A 37 20.56 2.49 -9.86
C THR A 37 19.15 1.91 -9.71
N VAL A 38 18.96 0.63 -10.05
CA VAL A 38 17.69 -0.09 -9.89
C VAL A 38 17.15 0.05 -8.45
N MET A 39 18.04 -0.11 -7.45
CA MET A 39 17.67 0.01 -6.04
C MET A 39 17.14 1.41 -5.70
N SER A 40 17.71 2.46 -6.28
CA SER A 40 17.22 3.83 -6.07
C SER A 40 15.84 4.04 -6.69
N ARG A 41 15.57 3.45 -7.85
CA ARG A 41 14.26 3.51 -8.51
C ARG A 41 13.17 2.76 -7.73
N ILE A 42 13.52 1.61 -7.12
CA ILE A 42 12.63 0.91 -6.18
C ILE A 42 12.30 1.82 -5.00
N VAL A 43 13.32 2.39 -4.33
CA VAL A 43 13.10 3.25 -3.16
C VAL A 43 12.36 4.53 -3.53
N ALA A 44 12.53 5.09 -4.73
CA ALA A 44 11.78 6.24 -5.20
C ALA A 44 10.27 5.98 -5.25
N ILE A 45 9.86 4.80 -5.73
CA ILE A 45 8.46 4.37 -5.78
C ILE A 45 7.91 4.17 -4.36
N VAL A 46 8.65 3.44 -3.50
CA VAL A 46 8.24 3.19 -2.11
C VAL A 46 8.11 4.51 -1.34
N ASN A 47 9.08 5.41 -1.48
CA ASN A 47 9.08 6.73 -0.87
C ASN A 47 7.92 7.59 -1.38
N ARG A 48 7.57 7.51 -2.67
CA ARG A 48 6.39 8.22 -3.20
C ARG A 48 5.11 7.71 -2.56
N TYR A 49 4.93 6.40 -2.51
CA TYR A 49 3.77 5.77 -1.90
C TYR A 49 3.64 6.16 -0.42
N ASP A 50 4.72 6.01 0.35
CA ASP A 50 4.72 6.34 1.77
C ASP A 50 4.41 7.82 2.02
N ASN A 51 4.97 8.75 1.24
CA ASN A 51 4.66 10.18 1.39
C ASN A 51 3.21 10.55 1.03
N LEU A 52 2.52 9.74 0.22
CA LEU A 52 1.10 9.93 -0.09
C LEU A 52 0.21 9.46 1.07
N CYS A 53 0.54 8.31 1.65
CA CYS A 53 -0.20 7.70 2.75
C CYS A 53 0.13 8.36 4.10
N ASN A 54 1.38 8.76 4.30
CA ASN A 54 1.97 9.22 5.55
C ASN A 54 2.71 10.57 5.42
N PRO A 55 2.09 11.61 4.85
CA PRO A 55 2.72 12.92 4.76
C PRO A 55 2.95 13.54 6.15
N ALA A 56 3.91 14.46 6.24
CA ALA A 56 4.18 15.22 7.46
C ALA A 56 2.95 15.98 8.01
N ASN A 57 2.01 16.35 7.14
CA ASN A 57 0.69 16.84 7.55
C ASN A 57 -0.36 15.73 7.34
N PRO A 58 -0.82 15.06 8.41
CA PRO A 58 -1.78 13.95 8.32
C PRO A 58 -3.09 14.29 7.62
N ALA A 59 -3.53 15.57 7.63
CA ALA A 59 -4.75 15.98 6.95
C ALA A 59 -4.66 15.84 5.42
N LYS A 60 -3.44 15.79 4.87
CA LYS A 60 -3.18 15.57 3.43
C LYS A 60 -3.05 14.09 3.06
N ALA A 61 -3.06 13.19 4.03
CA ALA A 61 -2.97 11.76 3.77
C ALA A 61 -4.12 11.31 2.86
N ILE A 62 -3.78 10.46 1.89
CA ILE A 62 -4.73 9.73 1.05
C ILE A 62 -4.68 8.25 1.42
N THR A 63 -5.74 7.51 1.11
CA THR A 63 -5.79 6.09 1.44
C THR A 63 -4.80 5.28 0.61
N PRO A 64 -4.37 4.09 1.08
CA PRO A 64 -3.56 3.16 0.27
C PRO A 64 -4.13 2.92 -1.13
N HIS A 65 -5.46 2.76 -1.22
CA HIS A 65 -6.18 2.61 -2.48
C HIS A 65 -6.02 3.85 -3.38
N GLU A 66 -6.26 5.05 -2.84
CA GLU A 66 -6.10 6.31 -3.56
C GLU A 66 -4.65 6.53 -4.02
N ALA A 67 -3.66 6.16 -3.20
CA ALA A 67 -2.24 6.29 -3.51
C ALA A 67 -1.83 5.39 -4.69
N VAL A 68 -2.23 4.12 -4.68
CA VAL A 68 -1.98 3.19 -5.79
C VAL A 68 -2.66 3.68 -7.07
N ALA A 69 -3.92 4.12 -6.98
CA ALA A 69 -4.65 4.66 -8.13
C ALA A 69 -3.97 5.91 -8.71
N LEU A 70 -3.52 6.84 -7.85
CA LEU A 70 -2.79 8.04 -8.25
C LEU A 70 -1.47 7.69 -8.93
N MET A 71 -0.70 6.77 -8.35
CA MET A 71 0.57 6.32 -8.90
C MET A 71 0.40 5.60 -10.25
N PHE A 72 -0.67 4.81 -10.41
CA PHE A 72 -1.02 4.22 -11.69
C PHE A 72 -1.34 5.28 -12.74
N ALA A 73 -2.18 6.25 -12.40
CA ALA A 73 -2.63 7.28 -13.33
C ALA A 73 -1.55 8.30 -13.73
N GLN A 74 -0.64 8.64 -12.81
CA GLN A 74 0.29 9.77 -12.99
C GLN A 74 1.77 9.39 -12.89
N GLY A 75 2.09 8.13 -12.56
CA GLY A 75 3.46 7.70 -12.27
C GLY A 75 4.26 7.25 -13.50
N ARG A 76 3.60 6.88 -14.60
CA ARG A 76 4.23 6.17 -15.73
C ARG A 76 5.38 6.94 -16.40
N SER A 77 5.32 8.27 -16.44
CA SER A 77 6.39 9.09 -17.00
C SER A 77 7.53 9.37 -16.01
N LYS A 78 7.27 9.25 -14.71
CA LYS A 78 8.20 9.68 -13.64
C LYS A 78 8.95 8.53 -12.98
N TYR A 79 8.38 7.33 -13.01
CA TYR A 79 8.96 6.13 -12.39
C TYR A 79 9.20 5.05 -13.43
N ASP A 80 10.15 4.16 -13.12
CA ASP A 80 10.41 2.95 -13.91
C ASP A 80 9.12 2.14 -14.10
N PRO A 81 8.64 1.95 -15.34
CA PRO A 81 7.34 1.31 -15.60
C PRO A 81 7.25 -0.13 -15.08
N ASP A 82 8.35 -0.88 -15.16
CA ASP A 82 8.37 -2.29 -14.76
C ASP A 82 8.31 -2.40 -13.24
N ILE A 83 9.07 -1.57 -12.53
CA ILE A 83 9.05 -1.52 -11.07
C ILE A 83 7.71 -0.97 -10.56
N LEU A 84 7.16 0.07 -11.21
CA LEU A 84 5.87 0.66 -10.85
C LEU A 84 4.74 -0.36 -11.03
N SER A 85 4.72 -1.07 -12.16
CA SER A 85 3.74 -2.12 -12.45
C SER A 85 3.85 -3.26 -11.42
N GLY A 86 5.07 -3.70 -11.13
CA GLY A 86 5.33 -4.71 -10.10
C GLY A 86 4.82 -4.27 -8.73
N PHE A 87 5.11 -3.03 -8.32
CA PHE A 87 4.65 -2.46 -7.06
C PHE A 87 3.12 -2.41 -6.98
N ILE A 88 2.44 -1.92 -8.03
CA ILE A 88 0.97 -1.82 -8.06
C ILE A 88 0.34 -3.21 -8.00
N LYS A 89 0.86 -4.18 -8.76
CA LYS A 89 0.40 -5.57 -8.73
C LYS A 89 0.55 -6.19 -7.33
N MET A 90 1.68 -5.91 -6.68
CA MET A 90 2.01 -6.35 -5.34
C MET A 90 1.17 -5.67 -4.24
N MET A 91 0.68 -4.45 -4.45
CA MET A 91 -0.19 -3.76 -3.50
C MET A 91 -1.67 -4.16 -3.67
N GLY A 92 -2.06 -4.54 -4.90
CA GLY A 92 -3.44 -4.83 -5.26
C GLY A 92 -4.33 -3.60 -5.31
N VAL A 93 -5.63 -3.81 -5.57
CA VAL A 93 -6.62 -2.71 -5.64
C VAL A 93 -6.93 -2.15 -4.27
N TYR A 94 -7.05 -3.02 -3.26
CA TYR A 94 -7.28 -2.65 -1.87
C TYR A 94 -6.14 -3.20 -1.00
N PRO A 95 -5.08 -2.40 -0.80
CA PRO A 95 -3.99 -2.80 0.08
C PRO A 95 -4.48 -2.90 1.53
N ALA A 96 -3.88 -3.80 2.33
CA ALA A 96 -4.02 -3.80 3.78
C ALA A 96 -3.90 -2.39 4.39
N GLY A 97 -4.69 -2.10 5.43
CA GLY A 97 -4.83 -0.75 5.98
C GLY A 97 -5.83 0.15 5.26
N SER A 98 -6.33 -0.24 4.08
CA SER A 98 -7.45 0.45 3.45
C SER A 98 -8.70 0.33 4.31
N VAL A 99 -9.32 1.47 4.64
CA VAL A 99 -10.66 1.50 5.22
C VAL A 99 -11.67 1.47 4.08
N VAL A 100 -12.67 0.61 4.21
CA VAL A 100 -13.68 0.36 3.18
C VAL A 100 -15.08 0.31 3.76
N GLN A 101 -16.07 0.66 2.95
CA GLN A 101 -17.47 0.37 3.20
C GLN A 101 -17.90 -0.78 2.31
N LEU A 102 -18.51 -1.80 2.91
CA LEU A 102 -19.03 -2.97 2.21
C LEU A 102 -20.38 -2.67 1.55
N THR A 103 -20.83 -3.56 0.68
CA THR A 103 -22.11 -3.46 -0.04
C THR A 103 -23.33 -3.50 0.86
N ASP A 104 -23.20 -3.99 2.10
CA ASP A 104 -24.25 -4.06 3.13
C ASP A 104 -24.11 -2.95 4.20
N ASP A 105 -23.41 -1.87 3.85
CA ASP A 105 -23.21 -0.67 4.67
C ASP A 105 -22.32 -0.83 5.90
N ARG A 106 -21.81 -2.03 6.19
CA ARG A 106 -20.81 -2.22 7.24
C ARG A 106 -19.47 -1.61 6.84
N TYR A 107 -18.73 -1.13 7.83
CA TYR A 107 -17.36 -0.65 7.65
C TYR A 107 -16.37 -1.75 8.00
N ALA A 108 -15.27 -1.79 7.26
CA ALA A 108 -14.23 -2.78 7.48
C ALA A 108 -12.83 -2.20 7.22
N LEU A 109 -11.83 -2.84 7.82
CA LEU A 109 -10.42 -2.60 7.56
C LEU A 109 -9.86 -3.76 6.74
N VAL A 110 -9.20 -3.48 5.62
CA VAL A 110 -8.51 -4.52 4.87
C VAL A 110 -7.30 -4.99 5.67
N VAL A 111 -7.22 -6.30 5.93
CA VAL A 111 -6.13 -6.93 6.70
C VAL A 111 -5.26 -7.84 5.85
N GLY A 112 -5.74 -8.26 4.68
CA GLY A 112 -4.95 -9.03 3.73
C GLY A 112 -5.45 -8.82 2.30
N SER A 113 -4.52 -8.68 1.36
CA SER A 113 -4.82 -8.52 -0.06
C SER A 113 -4.88 -9.90 -0.74
N ASN A 114 -5.81 -10.07 -1.67
CA ASN A 114 -5.90 -11.28 -2.49
C ASN A 114 -5.36 -10.99 -3.89
N PHE A 115 -4.17 -11.50 -4.20
CA PHE A 115 -3.49 -11.22 -5.48
C PHE A 115 -4.15 -11.89 -6.68
N SER A 116 -4.78 -13.05 -6.47
CA SER A 116 -5.53 -13.77 -7.51
C SER A 116 -6.87 -13.09 -7.80
N ARG A 117 -7.50 -12.49 -6.77
CA ARG A 117 -8.77 -11.75 -6.87
C ARG A 117 -8.69 -10.40 -6.16
N PRO A 118 -8.15 -9.34 -6.80
CA PRO A 118 -7.88 -8.05 -6.14
C PRO A 118 -9.07 -7.33 -5.52
N LEU A 119 -10.29 -7.66 -5.95
CA LEU A 119 -11.54 -7.10 -5.41
C LEU A 119 -12.12 -7.90 -4.24
N LYS A 120 -11.50 -9.03 -3.87
CA LYS A 120 -11.93 -9.93 -2.80
C LYS A 120 -10.84 -10.09 -1.72
N PRO A 121 -10.41 -9.00 -1.05
CA PRO A 121 -9.46 -9.08 0.05
C PRO A 121 -10.07 -9.67 1.33
N ARG A 122 -9.22 -9.98 2.30
CA ARG A 122 -9.62 -10.31 3.68
C ARG A 122 -9.79 -9.03 4.48
N VAL A 123 -10.91 -8.92 5.20
CA VAL A 123 -11.33 -7.71 5.90
C VAL A 123 -11.73 -7.97 7.35
N LEU A 124 -11.35 -7.08 8.25
CA LEU A 124 -11.83 -7.03 9.62
C LEU A 124 -13.09 -6.15 9.64
N VAL A 125 -14.26 -6.74 9.90
CA VAL A 125 -15.54 -6.03 9.85
C VAL A 125 -15.88 -5.47 11.23
N HIS A 126 -16.36 -4.23 11.26
CA HIS A 126 -16.94 -3.64 12.47
C HIS A 126 -18.32 -4.25 12.74
N ASP A 127 -18.44 -4.94 13.87
CA ASP A 127 -19.72 -5.40 14.42
C ASP A 127 -19.91 -4.75 15.79
N ALA A 128 -21.04 -4.05 15.98
CA ALA A 128 -21.32 -3.34 17.22
C ALA A 128 -21.61 -4.29 18.40
N LYS A 129 -21.90 -5.56 18.14
CA LYS A 129 -22.26 -6.56 19.15
C LYS A 129 -21.08 -7.43 19.59
N VAL A 130 -20.01 -7.46 18.80
CA VAL A 130 -18.84 -8.32 19.04
C VAL A 130 -17.70 -7.44 19.55
N PRO A 131 -17.01 -7.79 20.65
CA PRO A 131 -15.79 -7.09 21.05
C PRO A 131 -14.72 -7.18 19.96
N ARG A 132 -13.82 -6.20 19.90
CA ARG A 132 -12.76 -6.17 18.89
C ARG A 132 -11.86 -7.41 18.95
N GLU A 133 -11.60 -7.90 20.15
CA GLU A 133 -10.73 -9.05 20.42
C GLU A 133 -11.29 -10.35 19.83
N GLU A 134 -12.60 -10.39 19.59
CA GLU A 134 -13.34 -11.50 18.99
C GLU A 134 -13.77 -11.21 17.55
N ALA A 135 -13.33 -10.08 16.99
CA ALA A 135 -13.73 -9.62 15.67
C ALA A 135 -13.32 -10.61 14.57
N LEU A 136 -14.29 -11.02 13.77
CA LEU A 136 -14.08 -11.97 12.69
C LEU A 136 -13.38 -11.29 11.51
N ILE A 137 -12.31 -11.92 11.04
CA ILE A 137 -11.71 -11.62 9.73
C ILE A 137 -12.53 -12.38 8.69
N LEU A 138 -13.22 -11.63 7.83
CA LEU A 138 -14.00 -12.17 6.73
C LEU A 138 -13.12 -12.25 5.48
N ASP A 139 -13.11 -13.42 4.83
CA ASP A 139 -12.62 -13.56 3.47
C ASP A 139 -13.74 -13.24 2.48
N LEU A 140 -13.60 -12.14 1.73
CA LEU A 140 -14.59 -11.75 0.74
C LEU A 140 -14.66 -12.71 -0.46
N GLU A 141 -13.66 -13.57 -0.66
CA GLU A 141 -13.71 -14.63 -1.66
C GLU A 141 -14.75 -15.70 -1.28
N SER A 142 -14.88 -16.01 0.00
CA SER A 142 -15.87 -16.96 0.53
C SER A 142 -17.26 -16.36 0.76
N ALA A 143 -17.40 -15.03 0.67
CA ALA A 143 -18.67 -14.30 0.82
C ALA A 143 -19.06 -13.62 -0.51
N PRO A 144 -19.67 -14.34 -1.47
CA PRO A 144 -19.95 -13.82 -2.81
C PRO A 144 -20.91 -12.62 -2.83
N GLU A 145 -21.84 -12.55 -1.87
CA GLU A 145 -22.83 -11.48 -1.71
C GLU A 145 -22.24 -10.16 -1.18
N LEU A 146 -21.01 -10.20 -0.64
CA LEU A 146 -20.32 -9.03 -0.11
C LEU A 146 -19.24 -8.54 -1.06
N GLY A 147 -19.24 -7.23 -1.27
CA GLY A 147 -18.22 -6.52 -2.05
C GLY A 147 -17.81 -5.23 -1.35
N ILE A 148 -16.77 -4.59 -1.88
CA ILE A 148 -16.36 -3.26 -1.44
C ILE A 148 -17.12 -2.22 -2.27
N ARG A 149 -17.95 -1.41 -1.60
CA ARG A 149 -18.70 -0.31 -2.23
C ARG A 149 -17.79 0.89 -2.51
N ARG A 150 -16.92 1.25 -1.56
CA ARG A 150 -15.95 2.35 -1.69
C ARG A 150 -14.83 2.27 -0.65
N SER A 151 -13.70 2.89 -0.96
CA SER A 151 -12.66 3.22 0.02
C SER A 151 -12.97 4.55 0.71
N LEU A 152 -12.57 4.68 1.97
CA LEU A 152 -12.82 5.84 2.81
C LEU A 152 -11.54 6.23 3.56
N LYS A 153 -11.39 7.52 3.86
CA LYS A 153 -10.39 7.97 4.83
C LYS A 153 -10.81 7.55 6.25
N PRO A 154 -9.87 7.21 7.15
CA PRO A 154 -10.19 6.90 8.55
C PRO A 154 -11.07 7.95 9.23
N MET A 155 -10.79 9.23 8.99
CA MET A 155 -11.54 10.35 9.59
C MET A 155 -13.01 10.44 9.13
N ALA A 156 -13.40 9.73 8.07
CA ALA A 156 -14.79 9.67 7.60
C ALA A 156 -15.61 8.58 8.34
N LEU A 157 -14.98 7.76 9.19
CA LEU A 157 -15.67 6.74 9.96
C LEU A 157 -16.40 7.34 11.16
N PRO A 158 -17.55 6.76 11.57
CA PRO A 158 -18.14 7.03 12.87
C PRO A 158 -17.13 6.73 14.00
N GLU A 159 -17.17 7.50 15.09
CA GLU A 159 -16.21 7.42 16.20
C GLU A 159 -16.10 5.99 16.79
N ARG A 160 -17.23 5.32 17.01
CA ARG A 160 -17.24 3.92 17.50
C ARG A 160 -16.53 2.97 16.54
N THR A 161 -16.79 3.12 15.25
CA THR A 161 -16.16 2.31 14.19
C THR A 161 -14.66 2.62 14.08
N LEU A 162 -14.28 3.89 14.19
CA LEU A 162 -12.88 4.31 14.18
C LEU A 162 -12.12 3.68 15.36
N ASN A 163 -12.69 3.73 16.55
CA ASN A 163 -12.09 3.13 17.74
C ASN A 163 -11.99 1.61 17.62
N TYR A 164 -13.05 0.96 17.13
CA TYR A 164 -13.07 -0.49 16.94
C TYR A 164 -12.04 -0.97 15.91
N LEU A 165 -12.07 -0.41 14.70
CA LEU A 165 -11.16 -0.81 13.63
C LEU A 165 -9.73 -0.33 13.91
N SER A 166 -9.57 0.77 14.65
CA SER A 166 -8.32 1.44 14.97
C SER A 166 -7.34 1.40 13.79
N PRO A 167 -7.70 1.99 12.63
CA PRO A 167 -6.81 2.05 11.49
C PRO A 167 -5.52 2.74 11.92
N ARG A 168 -4.43 1.96 12.01
CA ARG A 168 -3.14 2.48 12.47
C ARG A 168 -2.54 3.36 11.38
N PRO A 169 -1.77 4.41 11.75
CA PRO A 169 -1.03 5.20 10.77
C PRO A 169 0.01 4.37 10.01
N ARG A 170 0.49 3.27 10.61
CA ARG A 170 1.51 2.40 10.03
C ARG A 170 1.00 0.97 9.96
N VAL A 171 0.84 0.49 8.75
CA VAL A 171 0.53 -0.91 8.44
C VAL A 171 1.73 -1.48 7.69
N SER A 172 2.27 -2.57 8.19
CA SER A 172 3.34 -3.32 7.53
C SER A 172 2.73 -4.40 6.66
N TYR A 173 3.17 -4.49 5.41
CA TYR A 173 2.84 -5.56 4.50
C TYR A 173 3.91 -6.64 4.62
N PHE A 174 3.49 -7.89 4.75
CA PHE A 174 4.38 -9.03 4.70
C PHE A 174 3.91 -9.97 3.61
N PHE A 175 4.86 -10.54 2.88
CA PHE A 175 4.60 -11.58 1.89
C PHE A 175 4.84 -12.91 2.58
N GLU A 176 3.84 -13.77 2.59
CA GLU A 176 4.04 -15.18 2.90
C GLU A 176 4.42 -15.90 1.59
N PRO A 177 5.46 -16.75 1.60
CA PRO A 177 5.71 -17.65 0.48
C PRO A 177 4.48 -18.51 0.25
N THR A 178 4.03 -18.62 -1.01
CA THR A 178 3.07 -19.65 -1.36
C THR A 178 3.76 -20.99 -1.18
N HIS A 179 3.39 -21.74 -0.15
CA HIS A 179 3.70 -23.17 -0.11
C HIS A 179 3.12 -23.77 -1.40
N GLU A 180 3.98 -24.38 -2.22
CA GLU A 180 3.51 -25.23 -3.31
C GLU A 180 2.57 -26.25 -2.68
N MET A 181 1.28 -26.19 -3.04
CA MET A 181 0.38 -27.30 -2.78
C MET A 181 1.03 -28.50 -3.46
N GLU A 182 1.59 -29.42 -2.67
CA GLU A 182 2.00 -30.73 -3.15
C GLU A 182 0.84 -31.25 -3.99
N ALA A 183 1.10 -31.38 -5.29
CA ALA A 183 0.18 -31.99 -6.21
C ALA A 183 -0.06 -33.40 -5.68
N ALA A 184 -1.24 -33.61 -5.08
CA ALA A 184 -1.70 -34.93 -4.69
C ALA A 184 -1.79 -35.79 -5.97
N ALA A 185 -0.76 -36.62 -6.15
CA ALA A 185 -0.75 -37.75 -7.06
C ALA A 185 -1.44 -38.95 -6.42
#